data_AF-A0A8K0GHG6-F1
#
_entry.id   AF-A0A8K0GHG6-F1
#
_cell.length_a   1.000
_cell.length_b   1.000
_cell.length_c   1.000
_cell.angle_alpha   90.00
_cell.angle_beta   90.00
_cell.angle_gamma   90.00
#
_symmetry.space_group_name_H-M   'P 1'
#
loop_
_entity.id
_entity.type
_entity.pdbx_description
1 polymer ?
#
loop_
_entity_poly.entity_id
_entity_poly.type
_entity_poly.pdbx_seq_one_letter_code
_entity_poly.pdbx_strand_id
1 'polypeptide(L)'
;SPTPPQYVFWYHNNNMINYDTSRGGISVETLPGHPTQSRLTITDTHESDSGNYTCSASNTEPASIYVYVSEGDNVDAILMRKSCGMCVASQLVLLLIASMAAAMR
;
A
#
# COMPACT_ATOMS: atom_id res chain seq x y z
N SER A 1 -14.88 21.04 21.08
CA SER A 1 -14.01 20.90 19.89
C SER A 1 -12.60 20.64 20.35
N PRO A 2 -11.88 19.65 19.79
CA PRO A 2 -10.48 19.41 20.15
C PRO A 2 -9.62 20.60 19.72
N THR A 3 -8.56 20.88 20.48
CA THR A 3 -7.57 21.91 20.14
C THR A 3 -6.69 21.43 18.98
N PRO A 4 -6.26 22.31 18.06
CA PRO A 4 -5.27 21.93 17.05
C PRO A 4 -3.95 21.49 17.71
N PRO A 5 -3.24 20.48 17.15
CA PRO A 5 -1.93 20.08 17.64
C PRO A 5 -0.91 21.22 17.50
N GLN A 6 0.02 21.32 18.45
CA GLN A 6 1.14 22.28 18.39
C GLN A 6 2.20 21.84 17.37
N TYR A 7 2.34 20.54 17.14
CA TYR A 7 3.24 19.96 16.16
C TYR A 7 2.70 18.64 15.61
N VAL A 8 3.15 18.29 14.40
CA VAL A 8 2.95 16.98 13.79
C VAL A 8 4.30 16.49 13.28
N PHE A 9 4.78 15.38 13.84
CA PHE A 9 6.00 14.72 13.40
C PHE A 9 5.70 13.51 12.53
N TRP A 10 6.56 13.30 11.55
CA TRP A 10 6.59 12.15 10.67
C TRP A 10 7.84 11.34 10.96
N TYR A 11 7.65 10.02 11.04
CA TYR A 11 8.73 9.07 11.24
C TYR A 11 8.75 8.04 10.11
N HIS A 12 9.95 7.65 9.68
CA HIS A 12 10.20 6.48 8.83
C HIS A 12 11.05 5.48 9.61
N ASN A 13 10.53 4.27 9.84
CA ASN A 13 11.21 3.21 10.61
C ASN A 13 11.81 3.72 11.94
N ASN A 14 11.01 4.49 12.70
CA ASN A 14 11.37 5.12 13.98
C ASN A 14 12.33 6.33 13.90
N ASN A 15 12.79 6.75 12.72
CA ASN A 15 13.59 7.95 12.53
C ASN A 15 12.69 9.14 12.17
N MET A 16 12.83 10.27 12.85
CA MET A 16 12.08 11.49 12.52
C MET A 16 12.61 12.12 11.24
N ILE A 17 11.72 12.43 10.29
CA ILE A 17 12.08 12.87 8.93
C ILE A 17 11.60 14.28 8.56
N ASN A 18 10.93 15.02 9.46
CA ASN A 18 10.41 16.36 9.17
C ASN A 18 11.48 17.36 8.67
N TYR A 19 12.71 17.19 9.12
CA TYR A 19 13.83 18.10 8.85
C TYR A 19 15.04 17.38 8.23
N ASP A 20 14.85 16.14 7.75
CA ASP A 20 15.94 15.38 7.17
C ASP A 20 16.28 15.91 5.77
N THR A 21 17.40 16.61 5.68
CA THR A 21 17.94 17.14 4.43
C THR A 21 18.90 16.17 3.74
N SER A 22 19.29 15.08 4.40
CA SER A 22 20.30 14.14 3.89
C SER A 22 19.74 13.25 2.78
N ARG A 23 18.49 12.79 2.92
CA ARG A 23 17.77 12.03 1.88
C ARG A 23 17.40 12.94 0.70
N GLY A 24 17.03 14.20 0.96
CA GLY A 24 16.51 15.13 -0.05
C GLY A 24 15.11 14.77 -0.53
N GLY A 25 14.38 15.70 -1.17
CA GLY A 25 13.05 15.40 -1.74
C GLY A 25 11.94 15.05 -0.74
N ILE A 26 12.16 15.24 0.56
CA ILE A 26 11.14 15.14 1.60
C ILE A 26 10.58 16.53 1.87
N SER A 27 9.25 16.64 1.89
CA SER A 27 8.57 17.85 2.37
C SER A 27 7.37 17.48 3.21
N VAL A 28 7.16 18.24 4.29
CA VAL A 28 6.01 18.11 5.17
C VAL A 28 5.24 19.42 5.16
N GLU A 29 3.95 19.34 4.87
CA GLU A 29 3.02 20.47 4.94
C GLU A 29 1.96 20.17 5.99
N THR A 30 1.73 21.12 6.90
CA THR A 30 0.66 21.00 7.91
C THR A 30 -0.29 22.17 7.75
N LEU A 31 -1.53 21.85 7.40
CA LEU A 31 -2.65 22.78 7.28
C LEU A 31 -3.44 22.78 8.59
N PRO A 32 -3.38 23.86 9.38
CA PRO A 32 -4.20 23.98 10.58
C PRO A 32 -5.69 24.07 10.19
N GLY A 33 -6.55 23.39 10.94
CA GLY A 33 -7.97 23.32 10.62
C GLY A 33 -8.76 22.44 11.59
N HIS A 34 -10.02 22.19 11.28
CA HIS A 34 -10.87 21.26 12.03
C HIS A 34 -11.44 20.23 11.03
N PRO A 35 -10.71 19.13 10.73
CA PRO A 35 -9.46 18.68 11.36
C PRO A 35 -8.18 19.35 10.82
N THR A 36 -7.11 19.34 11.62
CA THR A 36 -5.76 19.66 11.14
C THR A 36 -5.28 18.52 10.22
N GLN A 37 -4.68 18.88 9.08
CA GLN A 37 -4.18 17.92 8.10
C GLN A 37 -2.67 18.09 7.94
N SER A 38 -1.92 16.99 8.00
CA SER A 38 -0.50 16.98 7.66
C SER A 38 -0.25 16.05 6.48
N ARG A 39 0.58 16.48 5.53
CA ARG A 39 0.92 15.77 4.31
C ARG A 39 2.44 15.65 4.21
N LEU A 40 2.91 14.41 4.19
CA LEU A 40 4.29 14.04 3.84
C LEU A 40 4.35 13.77 2.33
N THR A 41 5.28 14.42 1.64
CA THR A 41 5.58 14.19 0.23
C THR A 41 7.03 13.75 0.09
N ILE A 42 7.25 12.67 -0.65
CA ILE A 42 8.56 12.10 -0.93
C ILE A 42 8.70 12.03 -2.45
N THR A 43 9.68 12.74 -3.01
CA THR A 43 9.98 12.75 -4.46
C THR A 43 11.20 11.87 -4.75
N ASP A 44 11.34 11.40 -5.99
CA ASP A 44 12.50 10.56 -6.40
C ASP A 44 12.65 9.35 -5.45
N THR A 45 11.61 8.52 -5.40
CA THR A 45 11.52 7.39 -4.46
C THR A 45 12.40 6.23 -4.89
N HIS A 46 13.14 5.66 -3.95
CA HIS A 46 13.97 4.47 -4.10
C HIS A 46 13.44 3.33 -3.20
N GLU A 47 13.86 2.09 -3.43
CA GLU A 47 13.42 0.93 -2.63
C GLU A 47 13.64 1.12 -1.12
N SER A 48 14.69 1.87 -0.74
CA SER A 48 15.03 2.23 0.64
C SER A 48 14.00 3.12 1.34
N ASP A 49 13.11 3.78 0.59
CA ASP A 49 11.99 4.53 1.16
C ASP A 49 10.86 3.60 1.62
N SER A 50 10.90 2.29 1.29
CA SER A 50 9.98 1.31 1.87
C SER A 50 10.10 1.26 3.39
N GLY A 51 8.98 1.13 4.08
CA GLY A 51 8.99 1.00 5.54
C GLY A 51 7.73 1.50 6.20
N ASN A 52 7.80 1.59 7.54
CA ASN A 52 6.73 2.10 8.35
C ASN A 52 6.81 3.63 8.43
N TYR A 53 5.73 4.29 8.02
CA TYR A 53 5.53 5.72 8.16
C TYR A 53 4.52 6.00 9.26
N THR A 54 4.95 6.74 10.29
CA THR A 54 4.10 7.12 11.43
C THR A 54 3.91 8.63 11.46
N CYS A 55 2.67 9.10 11.57
CA CYS A 55 2.37 10.47 11.95
C CYS A 55 2.03 10.55 13.45
N SER A 56 2.66 11.47 14.16
CA SER A 56 2.49 11.67 15.60
C SER A 56 2.24 13.14 15.89
N ALA A 57 1.05 13.47 16.36
CA ALA A 57 0.68 14.83 16.75
C ALA A 57 0.69 15.00 18.28
N SER A 58 0.92 16.22 18.75
CA SER A 58 1.12 16.52 20.19
C SER A 58 -0.04 16.14 21.13
N ASN A 59 -1.25 15.96 20.59
CA ASN A 59 -2.48 15.76 21.37
C ASN A 59 -3.36 14.63 20.82
N THR A 60 -2.79 13.72 20.03
CA THR A 60 -3.49 12.55 19.50
C THR A 60 -2.61 11.32 19.59
N GLU A 61 -3.22 10.14 19.58
CA GLU A 61 -2.48 8.89 19.36
C GLU A 61 -1.80 8.90 17.97
N PRO A 62 -0.61 8.31 17.81
CA PRO A 62 0.04 8.17 16.52
C PRO A 62 -0.72 7.21 15.59
N ALA A 63 -0.65 7.46 14.29
CA ALA A 63 -1.16 6.56 13.27
C ALA A 63 -0.02 6.13 12.33
N SER A 64 -0.03 4.87 11.90
CA SER A 64 1.05 4.30 11.09
C SER A 64 0.53 3.58 9.85
N ILE A 65 1.33 3.60 8.79
CA ILE A 65 1.11 2.86 7.54
C ILE A 65 2.42 2.25 7.07
N TYR A 66 2.38 1.07 6.46
CA TYR A 66 3.55 0.52 5.76
C TYR A 66 3.48 0.86 4.29
N VAL A 67 4.53 1.48 3.75
CA VAL A 67 4.67 1.81 2.33
C VAL A 67 5.71 0.89 1.71
N TYR A 68 5.39 0.35 0.53
CA TYR A 68 6.29 -0.45 -0.27
C TYR A 68 6.58 0.29 -1.58
N VAL A 69 7.87 0.44 -1.89
CA VAL A 69 8.38 1.07 -3.11
C VAL A 69 9.14 0.00 -3.89
N SER A 70 8.78 -0.17 -5.14
CA SER A 70 9.48 -1.05 -6.09
C SER A 70 9.67 -0.32 -7.41
N GLU A 71 10.70 -0.73 -8.15
CA GLU A 71 10.78 -0.36 -9.56
C GLU A 71 9.53 -0.84 -10.30
N GLY A 72 8.97 0.04 -11.12
CA GLY A 72 7.82 -0.31 -11.93
C GLY A 72 8.26 -1.13 -13.12
N ASP A 73 8.18 -2.46 -13.02
CA ASP A 73 8.07 -3.29 -14.22
C ASP A 73 6.70 -3.00 -14.84
N ASN A 74 6.67 -2.45 -16.06
CA ASN A 74 5.48 -1.98 -16.78
C ASN A 74 4.44 -3.10 -17.12
N VAL A 75 4.35 -4.19 -16.36
CA VAL A 75 3.54 -5.38 -16.68
C VAL A 75 2.78 -6.01 -15.50
N ASP A 76 3.16 -5.78 -14.24
CA ASP A 76 2.61 -6.59 -13.12
C ASP A 76 1.29 -6.09 -12.52
N ALA A 77 0.89 -4.83 -12.74
CA ALA A 77 -0.41 -4.34 -12.30
C ALA A 77 -1.59 -4.93 -13.12
N ILE A 78 -1.34 -5.54 -14.28
CA ILE A 78 -2.37 -6.10 -15.17
C ILE A 78 -2.62 -7.61 -14.92
N LEU A 79 -1.70 -8.32 -14.25
CA LEU A 79 -1.75 -9.79 -14.14
C LEU A 79 -2.40 -10.33 -12.85
N MET A 80 -3.11 -9.50 -12.08
CA MET A 80 -4.00 -9.96 -10.99
C MET A 80 -5.31 -10.60 -11.52
N ARG A 81 -5.22 -11.43 -12.55
CA ARG A 81 -6.24 -12.43 -12.87
C ARG A 81 -5.55 -13.80 -12.86
N LYS A 82 -5.37 -14.34 -11.65
CA LYS A 82 -4.97 -15.73 -11.41
C LYS A 82 -5.77 -16.63 -12.37
N SER A 83 -5.09 -17.16 -13.38
CA SER A 83 -5.60 -18.28 -14.15
C SER A 83 -5.74 -19.45 -13.18
N CYS A 84 -6.98 -19.77 -12.82
CA CYS A 84 -7.27 -20.96 -12.05
C CYS A 84 -7.18 -22.15 -13.01
N GLY A 85 -6.00 -22.78 -13.10
CA GLY A 85 -5.82 -24.04 -13.84
C GLY A 85 -6.78 -25.15 -13.39
N MET A 86 -7.48 -24.98 -12.26
CA MET A 86 -8.50 -25.89 -11.75
C MET A 86 -9.79 -25.90 -12.57
N CYS A 87 -10.10 -24.86 -13.37
CA CYS A 87 -11.32 -24.84 -14.19
C CYS A 87 -11.26 -25.82 -15.37
N VAL A 88 -10.08 -25.99 -15.98
CA VAL A 88 -9.93 -26.80 -17.21
C VAL A 88 -10.05 -28.30 -16.91
N ALA A 89 -9.46 -28.75 -15.79
CA ALA A 89 -9.57 -30.14 -15.34
C ALA A 89 -11.02 -30.52 -15.01
N SER A 90 -11.76 -29.62 -14.34
CA SER A 90 -13.17 -29.86 -13.98
C SER A 90 -14.07 -30.02 -15.22
N GLN A 91 -13.86 -29.20 -16.26
CA GLN A 91 -14.62 -29.31 -17.51
C GLN A 91 -14.32 -30.59 -18.29
N LEU A 92 -13.05 -31.03 -18.35
CA LEU A 92 -12.68 -32.27 -19.02
C LEU A 92 -13.27 -33.49 -18.31
N VAL A 93 -13.28 -33.51 -16.98
CA VAL A 93 -13.92 -34.58 -16.21
C VAL A 93 -15.41 -34.67 -16.51
N LEU A 94 -16.13 -33.54 -16.49
CA LEU A 94 -17.57 -33.48 -16.80
C LEU A 94 -17.90 -33.97 -18.23
N LEU A 95 -17.04 -33.71 -19.21
CA LEU A 95 -17.22 -34.23 -20.58
C LEU A 95 -17.00 -35.74 -20.66
N LEU A 96 -16.03 -36.27 -19.91
CA LEU A 96 -15.76 -37.71 -19.85
C LEU A 96 -16.90 -38.48 -19.16
N ILE A 97 -17.46 -37.98 -18.05
CA ILE A 97 -18.62 -38.63 -17.45
C ILE A 97 -19.87 -38.57 -18.34
N ALA A 98 -20.09 -37.46 -19.04
CA ALA A 98 -21.21 -37.35 -19.99
C ALA A 98 -21.07 -38.31 -21.18
N SER A 99 -19.86 -38.49 -21.73
CA SER A 99 -19.61 -39.42 -22.84
C SER A 99 -19.76 -40.88 -22.41
N MET A 100 -19.25 -41.25 -21.22
CA MET A 100 -19.46 -42.58 -20.66
C MET A 100 -20.94 -42.87 -20.41
N ALA A 101 -21.69 -41.92 -19.84
CA ALA A 101 -23.12 -42.07 -19.62
C ALA A 101 -23.92 -42.21 -20.92
N ALA A 102 -23.51 -41.51 -21.98
CA ALA A 102 -24.12 -41.64 -23.31
C ALA A 102 -23.77 -42.99 -23.98
N ALA A 103 -22.59 -43.55 -23.74
CA ALA A 103 -22.18 -44.85 -24.26
C ALA A 103 -22.82 -46.04 -23.52
N MET A 104 -23.35 -45.81 -22.31
CA MET A 104 -24.07 -46.81 -21.51
C MET A 104 -25.59 -46.84 -21.78
N ARG A 105 -26.07 -46.04 -22.74
CA ARG A 105 -27.44 -46.05 -23.26
C ARG A 105 -27.49 -46.75 -24.62
#